data_AF-A0A3N6PNU9-F1
#
_entry.id   AF-A0A3N6PNU9-F1
#
_cell.length_a   1.000
_cell.length_b   1.000
_cell.length_c   1.000
_cell.angle_alpha   90.00
_cell.angle_beta   90.00
_cell.angle_gamma   90.00
#
_symmetry.space_group_name_H-M   'P 1'
#
loop_
_entity.id
_entity.type
_entity.pdbx_description
1 polymer ?
#
loop_
_entity_poly.entity_id
_entity_poly.type
_entity_poly.pdbx_seq_one_letter_code
_entity_poly.pdbx_strand_id
1 'polypeptide(L)'
;MNYSILNQEAVQQLMTSFGFNSLDQVDQLETITDYYNYLEKTDQKNLMSNGSQNFRHAKHISAVLKNQARDTLFVNEPVANTLRDFRLPFDERNNSMDMSVSSLQKLLPEELERTALEALSQDAPTRYVKPSSIQSTQSPAAYLKYIYDKAKAIENVNPDFDLIARRPDLEDLVLNEDNLHQEVTTLELANELLIAQYLDKSGKTEEELYENLKYTFHPLELPFDKSHSEVRYILAAMQDGMSLNEIARRIKENDFALNDTNFTLIPNLVDRLNLYQRKMDLLGIY
;
A
#
# COMPACT_ATOMS: atom_id res chain seq x y z
N MET A 1 6.61 2.30 -14.71
CA MET A 1 7.99 2.82 -14.88
C MET A 1 7.84 4.30 -15.23
N ASN A 2 8.61 5.22 -14.63
CA ASN A 2 8.36 6.65 -14.85
C ASN A 2 8.88 7.05 -16.23
N TYR A 3 7.98 7.39 -17.16
CA TYR A 3 8.31 7.69 -18.56
C TYR A 3 8.52 9.17 -18.82
N SER A 4 8.61 10.01 -17.77
CA SER A 4 8.70 11.47 -17.84
C SER A 4 9.84 12.05 -18.70
N ILE A 5 10.73 11.19 -19.20
CA ILE A 5 11.88 11.52 -20.05
C ILE A 5 11.50 11.48 -21.53
N LEU A 6 10.42 10.79 -21.88
CA LEU A 6 9.83 10.80 -23.22
C LEU A 6 8.82 11.96 -23.34
N ASN A 7 8.65 12.47 -24.55
CA ASN A 7 7.61 13.46 -24.83
C ASN A 7 6.23 12.81 -24.66
N GLN A 8 5.58 13.10 -23.53
CA GLN A 8 4.32 12.49 -23.14
C GLN A 8 3.19 12.77 -24.13
N GLU A 9 3.16 13.97 -24.71
CA GLU A 9 2.14 14.36 -25.67
C GLU A 9 2.27 13.53 -26.97
N ALA A 10 3.48 13.42 -27.50
CA ALA A 10 3.75 12.61 -28.68
C ALA A 10 3.54 11.10 -28.41
N VAL A 11 3.94 10.59 -27.24
CA VAL A 11 3.66 9.20 -26.83
C VAL A 11 2.14 8.97 -26.76
N GLN A 12 1.38 9.90 -26.17
CA GLN A 12 -0.07 9.77 -26.06
C GLN A 12 -0.74 9.80 -27.43
N GLN A 13 -0.36 10.73 -28.31
CA GLN A 13 -0.86 10.79 -29.68
C GLN A 13 -0.58 9.50 -30.45
N LEU A 14 0.63 8.97 -30.31
CA LEU A 14 1.02 7.70 -30.92
C LEU A 14 0.20 6.52 -30.38
N MET A 15 0.03 6.41 -29.06
CA MET A 15 -0.77 5.34 -28.45
C MET A 15 -2.25 5.43 -28.82
N THR A 16 -2.79 6.65 -28.92
CA THR A 16 -4.17 6.89 -29.33
C THR A 16 -4.43 6.40 -30.75
N SER A 17 -3.44 6.51 -31.65
CA SER A 17 -3.55 5.98 -33.02
C SER A 17 -3.75 4.46 -33.08
N PHE A 18 -3.28 3.74 -32.07
CA PHE A 18 -3.46 2.29 -31.93
C PHE A 18 -4.65 1.91 -31.03
N GLY A 19 -5.42 2.89 -30.54
CA GLY A 19 -6.57 2.68 -29.68
C GLY A 19 -6.23 2.51 -28.20
N PHE A 20 -5.10 3.03 -27.73
CA PHE A 20 -4.76 3.06 -26.30
C PHE A 20 -4.72 4.50 -25.79
N ASN A 21 -5.15 4.76 -24.55
CA ASN A 21 -5.12 6.10 -23.97
C ASN A 21 -3.73 6.44 -23.39
N SER A 22 -2.93 5.43 -23.02
CA SER A 22 -1.59 5.64 -22.45
C SER A 22 -0.66 4.45 -22.69
N LEU A 23 0.64 4.69 -22.50
CA LEU A 23 1.68 3.66 -22.59
C LEU A 23 1.51 2.55 -21.53
N ASP A 24 1.02 2.90 -20.34
CA ASP A 24 0.77 1.93 -19.27
C ASP A 24 -0.38 0.97 -19.59
N GLN A 25 -1.42 1.45 -20.30
CA GLN A 25 -2.52 0.57 -20.73
C GLN A 25 -2.07 -0.50 -21.72
N VAL A 26 -1.09 -0.18 -22.58
CA VAL A 26 -0.47 -1.16 -23.48
C VAL A 26 0.16 -2.29 -22.67
N ASP A 27 0.68 -2.03 -21.47
CA ASP A 27 1.28 -3.06 -20.61
C ASP A 27 0.27 -3.88 -19.84
N GLN A 28 -0.83 -3.26 -19.43
CA GLN A 28 -1.89 -3.94 -18.68
C GLN A 28 -2.57 -5.02 -19.54
N LEU A 29 -2.73 -4.78 -20.84
CA LEU A 29 -3.36 -5.72 -21.76
C LEU A 29 -2.33 -6.76 -22.22
N GLU A 30 -2.38 -7.96 -21.66
CA GLU A 30 -1.41 -9.03 -21.95
C GLU A 30 -1.77 -9.79 -23.22
N THR A 31 -3.05 -10.04 -23.46
CA THR A 31 -3.52 -10.82 -24.61
C THR A 31 -4.23 -9.96 -25.65
N ILE A 32 -4.25 -10.48 -26.89
CA ILE A 32 -5.01 -9.89 -27.99
C ILE A 32 -6.52 -9.89 -27.66
N THR A 33 -7.00 -10.89 -26.92
CA THR A 33 -8.40 -10.97 -26.48
C THR A 33 -8.75 -9.82 -25.53
N ASP A 34 -7.87 -9.51 -24.58
CA ASP A 34 -8.06 -8.36 -23.67
C ASP A 34 -8.12 -7.05 -24.44
N TYR A 35 -7.30 -6.91 -25.47
CA TYR A 35 -7.31 -5.75 -26.35
C TYR A 35 -8.63 -5.64 -27.14
N TYR A 36 -9.18 -6.73 -27.66
CA TYR A 36 -10.49 -6.69 -28.32
C TYR A 36 -11.62 -6.32 -27.37
N ASN A 37 -11.63 -6.89 -26.15
CA ASN A 37 -12.59 -6.54 -25.11
C ASN A 37 -12.48 -5.05 -24.72
N TYR A 38 -11.26 -4.53 -24.67
CA TYR A 38 -11.00 -3.12 -24.40
C TYR A 38 -11.57 -2.24 -25.51
N LEU A 39 -11.28 -2.52 -26.79
CA LEU A 39 -11.79 -1.76 -27.93
C LEU A 39 -13.32 -1.74 -27.97
N GLU A 40 -13.97 -2.84 -27.59
CA GLU A 40 -15.42 -2.94 -27.47
C GLU A 40 -15.96 -2.06 -26.34
N LYS A 41 -15.33 -2.09 -25.16
CA LYS A 41 -15.68 -1.20 -24.03
C LYS A 41 -15.51 0.29 -24.36
N THR A 42 -14.54 0.64 -25.21
CA THR A 42 -14.26 2.04 -25.60
C THR A 42 -14.95 2.49 -26.89
N ASP A 43 -15.85 1.69 -27.45
CA ASP A 43 -16.57 1.96 -28.72
C ASP A 43 -15.65 2.23 -29.95
N GLN A 44 -14.42 1.72 -29.94
CA GLN A 44 -13.42 1.91 -31.01
C GLN A 44 -13.48 0.79 -32.06
N LYS A 45 -14.69 0.51 -32.56
CA LYS A 45 -14.96 -0.62 -33.48
C LYS A 45 -14.22 -0.52 -34.81
N ASN A 46 -13.85 0.69 -35.24
CA ASN A 46 -13.08 0.96 -36.45
C ASN A 46 -11.68 0.31 -36.42
N LEU A 47 -11.10 0.12 -35.24
CA LEU A 47 -9.76 -0.46 -35.08
C LEU A 47 -9.77 -1.99 -35.02
N MET A 48 -10.95 -2.63 -34.91
CA MET A 48 -11.07 -4.10 -34.77
C MET A 48 -10.57 -4.86 -36.01
N SER A 49 -10.76 -4.33 -37.22
CA SER A 49 -10.34 -4.99 -38.47
C SER A 49 -8.82 -5.21 -38.55
N ASN A 50 -8.03 -4.29 -37.99
CA ASN A 50 -6.57 -4.37 -37.93
C ASN A 50 -6.05 -4.62 -36.50
N GLY A 51 -6.93 -5.01 -35.58
CA GLY A 51 -6.65 -5.01 -34.14
C GLY A 51 -5.43 -5.85 -33.74
N SER A 52 -5.27 -7.04 -34.34
CA SER A 52 -4.11 -7.91 -34.07
C SER A 52 -2.77 -7.26 -34.47
N GLN A 53 -2.72 -6.55 -35.60
CA GLN A 53 -1.51 -5.84 -36.03
C GLN A 53 -1.26 -4.59 -35.17
N ASN A 54 -2.32 -3.83 -34.89
CA ASN A 54 -2.24 -2.65 -34.02
C ASN A 54 -1.73 -3.00 -32.62
N PHE A 55 -2.22 -4.10 -32.04
CA PHE A 55 -1.76 -4.60 -30.75
C PHE A 55 -0.27 -4.96 -30.78
N ARG A 56 0.18 -5.71 -31.81
CA ARG A 56 1.59 -6.10 -31.95
C ARG A 56 2.51 -4.90 -32.15
N HIS A 57 2.09 -3.95 -32.99
CA HIS A 57 2.83 -2.73 -33.24
C HIS A 57 2.92 -1.89 -31.96
N ALA A 58 1.81 -1.68 -31.25
CA ALA A 58 1.80 -0.95 -29.99
C ALA A 58 2.72 -1.60 -28.94
N LYS A 59 2.69 -2.93 -28.79
CA LYS A 59 3.60 -3.67 -27.90
C LYS A 59 5.07 -3.51 -28.27
N HIS A 60 5.40 -3.57 -29.56
CA HIS A 60 6.77 -3.39 -30.00
C HIS A 60 7.25 -1.96 -29.80
N ILE A 61 6.43 -0.98 -30.18
CA ILE A 61 6.74 0.45 -30.00
C ILE A 61 6.92 0.76 -28.52
N SER A 62 6.04 0.25 -27.65
CA SER A 62 6.18 0.45 -26.21
C SER A 62 7.49 -0.15 -25.68
N ALA A 63 7.91 -1.32 -26.17
CA ALA A 63 9.20 -1.91 -25.81
C ALA A 63 10.39 -1.04 -26.26
N VAL A 64 10.37 -0.53 -27.49
CA VAL A 64 11.44 0.35 -28.01
C VAL A 64 11.53 1.65 -27.21
N LEU A 65 10.39 2.32 -26.98
CA LEU A 65 10.33 3.56 -26.20
C LEU A 65 10.88 3.37 -24.78
N LYS A 66 10.55 2.24 -24.14
CA LYS A 66 11.06 1.92 -22.79
C LYS A 66 12.55 1.64 -22.76
N ASN A 67 13.06 0.91 -23.75
CA ASN A 67 14.48 0.62 -23.82
C ASN A 67 15.26 1.91 -24.05
N GLN A 68 14.77 2.79 -24.93
CA GLN A 68 15.37 4.11 -25.10
C GLN A 68 15.36 4.91 -23.80
N ALA A 69 14.23 4.97 -23.10
CA ALA A 69 14.13 5.70 -21.84
C ALA A 69 15.07 5.14 -20.75
N ARG A 70 15.31 3.82 -20.74
CA ARG A 70 16.28 3.19 -19.83
C ARG A 70 17.71 3.55 -20.21
N ASP A 71 18.02 3.54 -21.50
CA ASP A 71 19.35 3.86 -21.99
C ASP A 71 19.69 5.34 -21.73
N THR A 72 18.75 6.26 -21.95
CA THR A 72 18.95 7.68 -21.62
C THR A 72 19.16 7.88 -20.12
N LEU A 73 18.40 7.18 -19.28
CA LEU A 73 18.61 7.18 -17.82
C LEU A 73 19.98 6.64 -17.41
N PHE A 74 20.48 5.60 -18.06
CA PHE A 74 21.79 5.04 -17.76
C PHE A 74 22.92 5.95 -18.22
N VAL A 75 22.78 6.53 -19.42
CA VAL A 75 23.76 7.45 -20.01
C VAL A 75 23.92 8.71 -19.16
N ASN A 76 22.83 9.24 -18.63
CA ASN A 76 22.83 10.49 -17.87
C ASN A 76 23.09 10.31 -16.37
N GLU A 77 23.37 9.08 -15.92
CA GLU A 77 23.57 8.79 -14.50
C GLU A 77 24.82 9.52 -13.97
N PRO A 78 24.73 10.21 -12.82
CA PRO A 78 25.80 11.08 -12.35
C PRO A 78 27.12 10.33 -12.11
N VAL A 79 27.09 9.11 -11.56
CA VAL A 79 28.31 8.30 -11.36
C VAL A 79 28.90 7.89 -12.72
N ALA A 80 28.09 7.42 -13.66
CA ALA A 80 28.51 7.06 -15.01
C ALA A 80 29.13 8.24 -15.76
N ASN A 81 28.55 9.43 -15.64
CA ASN A 81 29.10 10.66 -16.22
C ASN A 81 30.46 11.02 -15.65
N THR A 82 30.63 10.95 -14.31
CA THR A 82 31.96 11.18 -13.72
C THR A 82 32.99 10.17 -14.23
N LEU A 83 32.61 8.92 -14.47
CA LEU A 83 33.49 7.87 -15.00
C LEU A 83 33.77 8.03 -16.50
N ARG A 84 32.88 8.65 -17.28
CA ARG A 84 33.12 8.98 -18.70
C ARG A 84 34.23 10.00 -18.84
N ASP A 85 34.26 11.00 -17.97
CA ASP A 85 35.35 12.00 -17.95
C ASP A 85 36.72 11.36 -17.70
N PHE A 86 36.77 10.16 -17.10
CA PHE A 86 37.99 9.38 -16.87
C PHE A 86 38.32 8.36 -17.97
N ARG A 87 37.43 8.10 -18.95
CA ARG A 87 37.60 7.05 -19.95
C ARG A 87 37.85 7.65 -21.35
N LEU A 88 38.90 7.14 -22.02
CA LEU A 88 39.24 7.45 -23.43
C LEU A 88 38.02 7.33 -24.37
N PRO A 89 38.00 8.08 -25.50
CA PRO A 89 36.80 8.43 -26.25
C PRO A 89 35.91 7.21 -26.55
N PHE A 90 34.66 7.30 -26.10
CA PHE A 90 33.61 6.36 -26.47
C PHE A 90 33.39 6.42 -27.99
N ASP A 91 33.30 5.26 -28.63
CA ASP A 91 33.04 5.14 -30.07
C ASP A 91 31.57 5.52 -30.34
N GLU A 92 31.33 6.70 -30.91
CA GLU A 92 30.01 7.26 -31.25
C GLU A 92 29.26 6.45 -32.33
N ARG A 93 29.90 5.45 -32.95
CA ARG A 93 29.37 4.71 -34.09
C ARG A 93 28.21 3.74 -33.78
N ASN A 94 27.87 3.53 -32.52
CA ASN A 94 26.77 2.66 -32.08
C ASN A 94 25.81 3.41 -31.13
N ASN A 95 25.23 4.51 -31.60
CA ASN A 95 24.30 5.29 -30.79
C ASN A 95 22.96 4.53 -30.63
N SER A 96 22.56 4.23 -29.39
CA SER A 96 21.32 3.45 -29.11
C SER A 96 20.07 4.10 -29.73
N MET A 97 20.06 5.43 -29.82
CA MET A 97 18.98 6.19 -30.42
C MET A 97 18.77 5.88 -31.92
N ASP A 98 19.85 5.70 -32.69
CA ASP A 98 19.77 5.39 -34.12
C ASP A 98 19.18 3.98 -34.37
N MET A 99 19.49 3.04 -33.48
CA MET A 99 18.91 1.69 -33.49
C MET A 99 17.41 1.71 -33.13
N SER A 100 17.02 2.52 -32.15
CA SER A 100 15.61 2.73 -31.78
C SER A 100 14.81 3.36 -32.92
N VAL A 101 15.34 4.42 -33.55
CA VAL A 101 14.69 5.12 -34.69
C VAL A 101 14.52 4.19 -35.89
N SER A 102 15.56 3.44 -36.28
CA SER A 102 15.48 2.49 -37.40
C SER A 102 14.51 1.33 -37.15
N SER A 103 14.32 0.94 -35.88
CA SER A 103 13.34 -0.08 -35.50
C SER A 103 11.90 0.45 -35.61
N LEU A 104 11.67 1.72 -35.28
CA LEU A 104 10.36 2.37 -35.40
C LEU A 104 9.98 2.63 -36.86
N GLN A 105 10.91 3.12 -37.69
CA GLN A 105 10.68 3.36 -39.13
C GLN A 105 10.26 2.10 -39.91
N LYS A 106 10.68 0.91 -39.47
CA LYS A 106 10.28 -0.36 -40.12
C LYS A 106 8.83 -0.78 -39.81
N LEU A 107 8.21 -0.21 -38.78
CA LEU A 107 6.93 -0.67 -38.22
C LEU A 107 5.80 0.33 -38.38
N LEU A 108 6.12 1.62 -38.49
CA LEU A 108 5.13 2.71 -38.54
C LEU A 108 4.88 3.17 -39.98
N PRO A 109 3.64 3.60 -40.30
CA PRO A 109 3.36 4.40 -41.50
C PRO A 109 4.12 5.74 -41.43
N GLU A 110 4.50 6.30 -42.59
CA GLU A 110 5.24 7.58 -42.70
C GLU A 110 4.59 8.73 -41.89
N GLU A 111 3.27 8.72 -41.76
CA GLU A 111 2.49 9.71 -41.00
C GLU A 111 2.79 9.68 -39.49
N LEU A 112 3.10 8.51 -38.93
CA LEU A 112 3.36 8.32 -37.50
C LEU A 112 4.85 8.31 -37.15
N GLU A 113 5.74 8.26 -38.14
CA GLU A 113 7.19 8.30 -37.92
C GLU A 113 7.63 9.60 -37.25
N ARG A 114 7.06 10.74 -37.67
CA ARG A 114 7.40 12.05 -37.10
C ARG A 114 7.02 12.14 -35.63
N THR A 115 5.82 11.68 -35.28
CA THR A 115 5.35 11.60 -33.88
C THR A 115 6.19 10.62 -33.07
N ALA A 116 6.62 9.51 -33.67
CA ALA A 116 7.50 8.55 -33.01
C ALA A 116 8.90 9.14 -32.73
N LEU A 117 9.47 9.89 -33.67
CA LEU A 117 10.72 10.63 -33.44
C LEU A 117 10.52 11.71 -32.36
N GLU A 118 9.40 12.42 -32.40
CA GLU A 118 9.10 13.46 -31.42
C GLU A 118 8.92 12.87 -30.00
N ALA A 119 8.31 11.69 -29.88
CA ALA A 119 8.20 10.93 -28.63
C ALA A 119 9.57 10.63 -28.01
N LEU A 120 10.58 10.39 -28.85
CA LEU A 120 11.96 10.15 -28.43
C LEU A 120 12.75 11.44 -28.12
N SER A 121 12.26 12.61 -28.56
CA SER A 121 13.06 13.84 -28.68
C SER A 121 13.15 14.74 -27.45
N GLN A 122 12.64 14.34 -26.27
CA GLN A 122 12.62 15.25 -25.11
C GLN A 122 13.77 15.11 -24.11
N ASP A 123 14.18 16.28 -23.64
CA ASP A 123 15.32 16.58 -22.78
C ASP A 123 14.83 16.93 -21.36
N ALA A 124 13.85 16.17 -20.85
CA ALA A 124 13.32 16.43 -19.51
C ALA A 124 14.45 16.24 -18.48
N PRO A 125 14.64 17.16 -17.52
CA PRO A 125 15.74 17.08 -16.58
C PRO A 125 15.63 15.78 -15.77
N THR A 126 16.54 14.84 -16.04
CA THR A 126 16.65 13.58 -15.32
C THR A 126 17.05 13.88 -13.88
N ARG A 127 16.12 13.71 -12.94
CA ARG A 127 16.38 13.85 -11.51
C ARG A 127 16.75 12.48 -10.93
N TYR A 128 18.01 12.32 -10.59
CA TYR A 128 18.49 11.16 -9.86
C TYR A 128 18.26 11.34 -8.37
N VAL A 129 17.85 10.27 -7.72
CA VAL A 129 17.55 10.22 -6.28
C VAL A 129 18.38 9.14 -5.62
N LYS A 130 18.61 9.27 -4.31
CA LYS A 130 19.33 8.27 -3.55
C LYS A 130 18.55 6.96 -3.54
N PRO A 131 19.22 5.78 -3.53
CA PRO A 131 18.54 4.49 -3.52
C PRO A 131 17.56 4.28 -2.36
N SER A 132 17.87 4.86 -1.19
CA SER A 132 17.03 4.76 0.02
C SER A 132 15.80 5.65 0.00
N SER A 133 15.72 6.63 -0.92
CA SER A 133 14.62 7.59 -0.96
C SER A 133 13.35 6.95 -1.48
N ILE A 134 12.20 7.37 -0.94
CA ILE A 134 10.89 6.96 -1.44
C ILE A 134 10.68 7.24 -2.94
N GLN A 135 11.30 8.31 -3.45
CA GLN A 135 11.20 8.73 -4.85
C GLN A 135 11.94 7.80 -5.81
N SER A 136 12.76 6.88 -5.31
CA SER A 136 13.44 5.88 -6.12
C SER A 136 12.43 4.95 -6.79
N THR A 137 12.62 4.65 -8.07
CA THR A 137 11.81 3.66 -8.79
C THR A 137 12.00 2.23 -8.27
N GLN A 138 13.03 2.02 -7.44
CA GLN A 138 13.35 0.77 -6.77
C GLN A 138 13.01 0.81 -5.27
N SER A 139 12.34 1.86 -4.79
CA SER A 139 11.94 1.95 -3.38
C SER A 139 10.85 0.92 -3.05
N PRO A 140 10.70 0.54 -1.77
CA PRO A 140 9.57 -0.28 -1.34
C PRO A 140 8.22 0.36 -1.65
N ALA A 141 8.11 1.69 -1.64
CA ALA A 141 6.89 2.40 -2.01
C ALA A 141 6.56 2.27 -3.52
N ALA A 142 7.58 2.33 -4.38
CA ALA A 142 7.39 2.07 -5.81
C ALA A 142 6.94 0.63 -6.08
N TYR A 143 7.48 -0.32 -5.31
CA TYR A 143 7.06 -1.72 -5.37
C TYR A 143 5.63 -1.93 -4.84
N LEU A 144 5.26 -1.28 -3.74
CA LEU A 144 3.91 -1.30 -3.18
C LEU A 144 2.90 -0.77 -4.20
N LYS A 145 3.20 0.38 -4.83
CA LYS A 145 2.36 0.95 -5.90
C LYS A 145 2.17 -0.06 -7.05
N TYR A 146 3.26 -0.68 -7.50
CA TYR A 146 3.20 -1.69 -8.57
C TYR A 146 2.32 -2.89 -8.20
N ILE A 147 2.46 -3.44 -6.98
CA ILE A 147 1.60 -4.53 -6.52
C ILE A 147 0.15 -4.07 -6.41
N TYR A 148 -0.10 -2.88 -5.86
CA TYR A 148 -1.44 -2.35 -5.69
C TYR A 148 -2.14 -2.17 -7.04
N ASP A 149 -1.46 -1.58 -8.03
CA ASP A 149 -1.99 -1.42 -9.39
C ASP A 149 -2.29 -2.78 -10.04
N LYS A 150 -1.43 -3.78 -9.83
CA LYS A 150 -1.65 -5.15 -10.32
C LYS A 150 -2.80 -5.85 -9.60
N ALA A 151 -2.93 -5.68 -8.29
CA ALA A 151 -4.00 -6.27 -7.50
C ALA A 151 -5.36 -5.64 -7.83
N LYS A 152 -5.39 -4.32 -8.06
CA LYS A 152 -6.58 -3.57 -8.51
C LYS A 152 -7.08 -4.02 -9.88
N ALA A 153 -6.19 -4.46 -10.76
CA ALA A 153 -6.57 -4.98 -12.07
C ALA A 153 -7.20 -6.39 -12.04
N ILE A 154 -7.16 -7.09 -10.89
CA ILE A 154 -7.78 -8.41 -10.75
C ILE A 154 -9.28 -8.22 -10.51
N GLU A 155 -10.07 -8.37 -11.57
CA GLU A 155 -11.53 -8.40 -11.47
C GLU A 155 -11.97 -9.67 -10.74
N ASN A 156 -12.46 -9.53 -9.50
CA ASN A 156 -13.00 -10.65 -8.72
C ASN A 156 -14.52 -10.74 -8.88
N VAL A 157 -15.03 -11.94 -9.18
CA VAL A 157 -16.47 -12.18 -9.31
C VAL A 157 -17.20 -12.03 -7.97
N ASN A 158 -16.51 -12.29 -6.85
CA ASN A 158 -17.03 -12.10 -5.51
C ASN A 158 -16.43 -10.83 -4.88
N PRO A 159 -17.26 -9.85 -4.49
CA PRO A 159 -16.81 -8.59 -3.88
C PRO A 159 -16.06 -8.80 -2.56
N ASP A 160 -16.27 -9.90 -1.84
CA ASP A 160 -15.56 -10.21 -0.58
C ASP A 160 -14.06 -10.49 -0.77
N PHE A 161 -13.63 -10.72 -2.02
CA PHE A 161 -12.22 -10.89 -2.39
C PHE A 161 -11.63 -9.68 -3.11
N ASP A 162 -12.44 -8.65 -3.37
CA ASP A 162 -11.95 -7.40 -3.93
C ASP A 162 -11.11 -6.65 -2.88
N LEU A 163 -9.87 -6.33 -3.24
CA LEU A 163 -8.93 -5.62 -2.37
C LEU A 163 -9.48 -4.25 -1.99
N ILE A 164 -10.10 -3.54 -2.93
CA ILE A 164 -10.61 -2.18 -2.73
C ILE A 164 -11.76 -2.20 -1.73
N ALA A 165 -12.67 -3.17 -1.87
CA ALA A 165 -13.81 -3.32 -0.97
C ALA A 165 -13.39 -3.68 0.48
N ARG A 166 -12.34 -4.48 0.64
CA ARG A 166 -11.86 -4.94 1.95
C ARG A 166 -10.97 -3.93 2.67
N ARG A 167 -10.20 -3.16 1.91
CA ARG A 167 -9.14 -2.27 2.40
C ARG A 167 -9.20 -0.92 1.68
N PRO A 168 -10.26 -0.12 1.91
CA PRO A 168 -10.37 1.21 1.32
C PRO A 168 -9.23 2.14 1.78
N ASP A 169 -8.67 1.90 2.97
CA ASP A 169 -7.54 2.62 3.55
C ASP A 169 -6.26 2.59 2.69
N LEU A 170 -6.09 1.57 1.83
CA LEU A 170 -4.92 1.47 0.96
C LEU A 170 -4.93 2.49 -0.18
N GLU A 171 -6.09 2.98 -0.60
CA GLU A 171 -6.20 4.01 -1.64
C GLU A 171 -5.76 5.39 -1.11
N ASP A 172 -6.07 5.67 0.15
CA ASP A 172 -5.73 6.91 0.84
C ASP A 172 -4.32 6.90 1.47
N LEU A 173 -3.59 5.79 1.35
CA LEU A 173 -2.26 5.63 1.93
C LEU A 173 -1.27 6.64 1.28
N VAL A 174 -0.85 7.62 2.07
CA VAL A 174 0.12 8.62 1.64
C VAL A 174 1.52 8.01 1.56
N LEU A 175 2.13 8.06 0.37
CA LEU A 175 3.50 7.64 0.16
C LEU A 175 4.46 8.78 0.53
N ASN A 176 4.91 8.81 1.78
CA ASN A 176 5.90 9.76 2.29
C ASN A 176 7.10 9.04 2.98
N GLU A 177 8.18 9.78 3.20
CA GLU A 177 9.42 9.26 3.76
C GLU A 177 9.23 8.76 5.21
N ASP A 178 8.33 9.39 5.98
CA ASP A 178 8.00 8.99 7.35
C ASP A 178 7.32 7.61 7.38
N ASN A 179 6.29 7.37 6.57
CA ASN A 179 5.59 6.09 6.48
C ASN A 179 6.50 4.96 5.96
N LEU A 180 7.58 5.30 5.24
CA LEU A 180 8.55 4.33 4.75
C LEU A 180 9.56 3.90 5.82
N HIS A 181 9.93 4.81 6.73
CA HIS A 181 11.04 4.59 7.67
C HIS A 181 10.63 4.52 9.14
N GLN A 182 9.43 5.00 9.49
CA GLN A 182 8.94 4.92 10.86
C GLN A 182 8.60 3.47 11.21
N GLU A 183 9.23 2.97 12.27
CA GLU A 183 8.88 1.67 12.84
C GLU A 183 7.61 1.81 13.68
N VAL A 184 6.57 1.08 13.28
CA VAL A 184 5.29 0.99 13.99
C VAL A 184 4.97 -0.47 14.29
N THR A 185 4.24 -0.73 15.37
CA THR A 185 3.91 -2.11 15.72
C THR A 185 2.77 -2.62 14.83
N THR A 186 2.89 -3.88 14.36
CA THR A 186 1.86 -4.45 13.48
C THR A 186 0.51 -4.62 14.17
N LEU A 187 0.50 -4.75 15.50
CA LEU A 187 -0.72 -4.86 16.29
C LEU A 187 -1.46 -3.53 16.41
N GLU A 188 -0.72 -2.42 16.56
CA GLU A 188 -1.28 -1.07 16.58
C GLU A 188 -1.99 -0.75 15.26
N LEU A 189 -1.33 -1.00 14.12
CA LEU A 189 -1.94 -0.85 12.79
C LEU A 189 -3.21 -1.71 12.63
N ALA A 190 -3.21 -2.94 13.16
CA ALA A 190 -4.38 -3.80 13.08
C ALA A 190 -5.55 -3.25 13.93
N ASN A 191 -5.26 -2.70 15.11
CA ASN A 191 -6.26 -2.08 15.97
C ASN A 191 -6.82 -0.80 15.34
N GLU A 192 -5.96 0.07 14.81
CA GLU A 192 -6.36 1.29 14.10
C GLU A 192 -7.32 0.97 12.95
N LEU A 193 -6.97 -0.02 12.13
CA LEU A 193 -7.80 -0.47 11.02
C LEU A 193 -9.17 -1.00 11.48
N LEU A 194 -9.19 -1.85 12.52
CA LEU A 194 -10.43 -2.44 13.04
C LEU A 194 -11.35 -1.38 13.63
N ILE A 195 -10.78 -0.40 14.36
CA ILE A 195 -11.53 0.72 14.92
C ILE A 195 -12.09 1.58 13.79
N ALA A 196 -11.26 2.03 12.84
CA ALA A 196 -11.68 2.87 11.72
C ALA A 196 -12.84 2.22 10.92
N GLN A 197 -12.72 0.93 10.59
CA GLN A 197 -13.78 0.20 9.89
C GLN A 197 -15.09 0.12 10.68
N TYR A 198 -15.04 0.03 12.00
CA TYR A 198 -16.24 0.07 12.83
C TYR A 198 -16.87 1.47 12.84
N LEU A 199 -16.06 2.51 12.99
CA LEU A 199 -16.53 3.89 13.02
C LEU A 199 -17.20 4.28 11.69
N ASP A 200 -16.60 3.91 10.56
CA ASP A 200 -17.17 4.16 9.23
C ASP A 200 -18.53 3.48 9.03
N LYS A 201 -18.67 2.23 9.52
CA LYS A 201 -19.92 1.46 9.37
C LYS A 201 -21.02 1.88 10.33
N SER A 202 -20.66 2.25 11.56
CA SER A 202 -21.62 2.53 12.63
C SER A 202 -21.98 4.02 12.72
N GLY A 203 -21.14 4.91 12.18
CA GLY A 203 -21.28 6.37 12.33
C GLY A 203 -21.09 6.85 13.77
N LYS A 204 -20.52 6.02 14.64
CA LYS A 204 -20.33 6.27 16.08
C LYS A 204 -18.93 6.78 16.38
N THR A 205 -18.72 7.30 17.59
CA THR A 205 -17.37 7.68 18.06
C THR A 205 -16.63 6.50 18.69
N GLU A 206 -15.32 6.65 18.90
CA GLU A 206 -14.49 5.64 19.54
C GLU A 206 -14.92 5.38 20.99
N GLU A 207 -15.34 6.41 21.72
CA GLU A 207 -15.86 6.26 23.08
C GLU A 207 -17.14 5.42 23.09
N GLU A 208 -18.04 5.67 22.13
CA GLU A 208 -19.26 4.89 21.98
C GLU A 208 -18.97 3.43 21.60
N LEU A 209 -17.92 3.17 20.80
CA LEU A 209 -17.46 1.82 20.52
C LEU A 209 -17.08 1.10 21.82
N TYR A 210 -16.20 1.67 22.64
CA TYR A 210 -15.78 1.02 23.88
C TYR A 210 -16.90 0.89 24.91
N GLU A 211 -17.82 1.86 24.99
CA GLU A 211 -19.02 1.72 25.82
C GLU A 211 -19.93 0.59 25.31
N ASN A 212 -20.10 0.42 24.00
CA ASN A 212 -20.87 -0.71 23.46
C ASN A 212 -20.20 -2.05 23.77
N LEU A 213 -18.87 -2.15 23.65
CA LEU A 213 -18.11 -3.37 23.95
C LEU A 213 -18.24 -3.82 25.41
N LYS A 214 -18.48 -2.89 26.34
CA LYS A 214 -18.68 -3.16 27.77
C LYS A 214 -19.99 -3.91 28.07
N TYR A 215 -21.02 -3.69 27.26
CA TYR A 215 -22.35 -4.27 27.46
C TYR A 215 -22.72 -5.32 26.41
N THR A 216 -21.81 -5.61 25.48
CA THR A 216 -22.00 -6.65 24.46
C THR A 216 -21.55 -8.01 24.99
N PHE A 217 -22.39 -9.03 24.92
CA PHE A 217 -22.10 -10.37 25.47
C PHE A 217 -21.84 -11.44 24.40
N HIS A 218 -21.90 -11.07 23.12
CA HIS A 218 -21.57 -11.93 21.99
C HIS A 218 -20.61 -11.18 21.04
N PRO A 219 -19.53 -11.80 20.55
CA PRO A 219 -19.07 -13.19 20.76
C PRO A 219 -18.48 -13.46 22.16
N LEU A 220 -18.08 -14.71 22.43
CA LEU A 220 -17.64 -15.21 23.76
C LEU A 220 -16.48 -14.43 24.42
N GLU A 221 -15.72 -13.67 23.64
CA GLU A 221 -14.60 -12.83 24.12
C GLU A 221 -15.07 -11.50 24.73
N LEU A 222 -16.33 -11.13 24.51
CA LEU A 222 -16.97 -9.94 25.05
C LEU A 222 -17.76 -10.26 26.32
N PRO A 223 -17.93 -9.30 27.25
CA PRO A 223 -17.64 -7.88 27.09
C PRO A 223 -16.20 -7.47 27.45
N PHE A 224 -15.76 -6.39 26.81
CA PHE A 224 -14.46 -5.76 26.98
C PHE A 224 -14.61 -4.35 27.57
N ASP A 225 -13.97 -4.09 28.71
CA ASP A 225 -13.89 -2.75 29.33
C ASP A 225 -12.42 -2.28 29.29
N LYS A 226 -12.17 -1.25 28.46
CA LYS A 226 -10.83 -0.69 28.23
C LYS A 226 -10.22 -0.14 29.51
N SER A 227 -10.93 0.74 30.20
CA SER A 227 -10.47 1.41 31.42
C SER A 227 -10.14 0.40 32.53
N HIS A 228 -10.98 -0.61 32.71
CA HIS A 228 -10.71 -1.67 33.69
C HIS A 228 -9.48 -2.50 33.32
N SER A 229 -9.28 -2.80 32.04
CA SER A 229 -8.11 -3.53 31.55
C SER A 229 -6.83 -2.73 31.75
N GLU A 230 -6.85 -1.43 31.42
CA GLU A 230 -5.72 -0.51 31.62
C GLU A 230 -5.32 -0.42 33.10
N VAL A 231 -6.27 -0.22 34.01
CA VAL A 231 -6.00 -0.20 35.46
C VAL A 231 -5.34 -1.50 35.91
N ARG A 232 -5.82 -2.64 35.42
CA ARG A 232 -5.23 -3.96 35.75
C ARG A 232 -3.80 -4.11 35.23
N TYR A 233 -3.54 -3.72 33.98
CA TYR A 233 -2.19 -3.78 33.41
C TYR A 233 -1.23 -2.85 34.15
N ILE A 234 -1.67 -1.64 34.49
CA ILE A 234 -0.86 -0.67 35.26
C ILE A 234 -0.54 -1.23 36.66
N LEU A 235 -1.53 -1.75 37.38
CA LEU A 235 -1.32 -2.37 38.70
C LEU A 235 -0.37 -3.57 38.63
N ALA A 236 -0.42 -4.36 37.55
CA ALA A 236 0.49 -5.48 37.34
C ALA A 236 1.92 -5.03 36.96
N ALA A 237 2.07 -3.91 36.25
CA ALA A 237 3.35 -3.39 35.77
C ALA A 237 4.13 -2.57 36.82
N MET A 238 3.46 -2.03 37.85
CA MET A 238 4.12 -1.37 38.97
C MET A 238 5.04 -2.38 39.67
N GLN A 239 6.36 -2.20 39.53
CA GLN A 239 7.44 -3.14 39.91
C GLN A 239 7.45 -3.61 41.37
N ASP A 240 6.81 -2.87 42.28
CA ASP A 240 6.65 -3.31 43.67
C ASP A 240 5.48 -4.26 43.86
N GLY A 241 4.72 -4.57 42.79
CA GLY A 241 3.61 -5.49 42.78
C GLY A 241 2.81 -5.30 44.04
N MET A 242 2.11 -4.16 44.16
CA MET A 242 1.15 -3.95 45.24
C MET A 242 0.12 -5.06 45.07
N SER A 243 0.46 -6.22 45.61
CA SER A 243 -0.34 -7.40 45.49
C SER A 243 -1.64 -7.04 46.16
N LEU A 244 -2.74 -7.66 45.77
CA LEU A 244 -3.99 -7.46 46.50
C LEU A 244 -3.78 -7.61 48.02
N ASN A 245 -2.77 -8.40 48.42
CA ASN A 245 -2.29 -8.53 49.79
C ASN A 245 -1.64 -7.25 50.38
N GLU A 246 -0.81 -6.53 49.64
CA GLU A 246 -0.25 -5.23 50.08
C GLU A 246 -1.29 -4.12 50.14
N ILE A 247 -2.20 -4.07 49.16
CA ILE A 247 -3.33 -3.13 49.15
C ILE A 247 -4.23 -3.42 50.35
N ALA A 248 -4.59 -4.69 50.59
CA ALA A 248 -5.36 -5.10 51.75
C ALA A 248 -4.66 -4.75 53.08
N ARG A 249 -3.32 -4.86 53.12
CA ARG A 249 -2.51 -4.50 54.29
C ARG A 249 -2.48 -2.99 54.56
N ARG A 250 -2.54 -2.15 53.54
CA ARG A 250 -2.53 -0.68 53.65
C ARG A 250 -3.90 -0.06 53.92
N ILE A 251 -4.98 -0.67 53.45
CA ILE A 251 -6.35 -0.13 53.62
C ILE A 251 -6.92 -0.41 55.03
N LYS A 252 -6.42 -1.43 55.74
CA LYS A 252 -6.82 -1.64 57.14
C LYS A 252 -6.22 -0.54 58.03
N GLU A 253 -7.09 0.35 58.52
CA GLU A 253 -6.85 1.41 59.51
C GLU A 253 -6.36 0.93 60.91
N ASN A 254 -5.74 -0.25 61.01
CA ASN A 254 -5.18 -0.75 62.26
C ASN A 254 -3.71 -1.11 62.10
N ASP A 255 -2.86 -0.33 62.75
CA ASP A 255 -1.40 -0.40 62.92
C ASP A 255 -0.83 -1.74 63.45
N PHE A 256 -1.62 -2.83 63.48
CA PHE A 256 -1.22 -4.11 64.08
C PHE A 256 -1.57 -5.32 63.20
N ALA A 257 -1.23 -5.28 61.91
CA ALA A 257 -1.41 -6.41 60.99
C ALA A 257 -0.39 -7.58 61.17
N LEU A 258 0.40 -7.59 62.25
CA LEU A 258 1.45 -8.61 62.48
C LEU A 258 1.09 -9.70 63.49
N ASN A 259 -0.03 -9.58 64.22
CA ASN A 259 -0.38 -10.52 65.30
C ASN A 259 -1.65 -11.34 65.06
N ASP A 260 -2.34 -11.15 63.94
CA ASP A 260 -3.56 -11.90 63.64
C ASP A 260 -3.24 -13.14 62.80
N THR A 261 -3.15 -14.31 63.45
CA THR A 261 -2.91 -15.60 62.80
C THR A 261 -4.13 -16.12 62.03
N ASN A 262 -5.27 -15.42 62.07
CA ASN A 262 -6.50 -15.77 61.34
C ASN A 262 -6.61 -15.04 60.00
N PHE A 263 -5.51 -14.95 59.26
CA PHE A 263 -5.56 -14.56 57.86
C PHE A 263 -6.06 -15.75 57.01
N THR A 264 -7.37 -15.88 56.89
CA THR A 264 -7.94 -16.55 55.72
C THR A 264 -8.22 -15.45 54.70
N LEU A 265 -7.37 -15.35 53.67
CA LEU A 265 -7.81 -14.75 52.41
C LEU A 265 -9.06 -15.54 52.02
N ILE A 266 -10.26 -15.05 52.34
CA ILE A 266 -11.41 -15.39 51.51
C ILE A 266 -11.11 -14.60 50.25
N PRO A 267 -10.59 -15.25 49.21
CA PRO A 267 -10.46 -14.56 47.95
C PRO A 267 -11.90 -14.24 47.59
N ASN A 268 -12.22 -12.97 47.37
CA ASN A 268 -13.46 -12.69 46.69
C ASN A 268 -13.43 -13.54 45.42
N LEU A 269 -14.41 -14.44 45.24
CA LEU A 269 -14.45 -15.35 44.09
C LEU A 269 -14.36 -14.55 42.78
N VAL A 270 -14.87 -13.32 42.81
CA VAL A 270 -14.76 -12.29 41.77
C VAL A 270 -13.29 -12.02 41.37
N ASP A 271 -12.38 -11.92 42.34
CA ASP A 271 -10.95 -11.60 42.09
C ASP A 271 -10.17 -12.81 41.54
N ARG A 272 -10.47 -14.03 42.02
CA ARG A 272 -9.85 -15.26 41.46
C ARG A 272 -10.37 -15.62 40.08
N LEU A 273 -11.65 -15.35 39.83
CA LEU A 273 -12.32 -15.70 38.57
C LEU A 273 -12.28 -14.56 37.54
N ASN A 274 -11.65 -13.43 37.88
CA ASN A 274 -11.56 -12.27 37.00
C ASN A 274 -12.94 -11.70 36.62
N LEU A 275 -13.94 -11.87 37.48
CA LEU A 275 -15.33 -11.48 37.20
C LEU A 275 -15.58 -10.01 37.61
N TYR A 276 -16.61 -9.40 37.04
CA TYR A 276 -17.05 -8.04 37.36
C TYR A 276 -18.16 -8.11 38.41
N GLN A 277 -18.15 -7.28 39.45
CA GLN A 277 -19.15 -7.34 40.54
C GLN A 277 -20.60 -7.31 40.02
N ARG A 278 -20.87 -6.46 39.01
CA ARG A 278 -22.19 -6.31 38.36
C ARG A 278 -22.62 -7.52 37.50
N LYS A 279 -21.69 -8.42 37.16
CA LYS A 279 -21.98 -9.64 36.38
C LYS A 279 -22.38 -10.82 37.27
N MET A 280 -22.15 -10.75 38.59
CA MET A 280 -22.65 -11.79 39.51
C MET A 280 -24.18 -11.79 39.58
N ASP A 281 -24.81 -10.63 39.37
CA ASP A 281 -26.28 -10.51 39.25
C ASP A 281 -26.84 -11.37 38.11
N LEU A 282 -26.09 -11.56 37.02
CA LEU A 282 -26.46 -12.43 35.90
C LEU A 282 -26.34 -13.92 36.24
N LEU A 283 -25.51 -14.27 37.22
CA LEU A 283 -25.31 -15.64 37.70
C LEU A 283 -26.32 -16.02 38.80
N GLY A 284 -27.09 -15.06 39.32
CA GLY A 284 -28.14 -15.30 40.31
C GLY A 284 -27.61 -15.73 41.69
N ILE A 285 -26.34 -15.46 42.00
CA ILE A 285 -25.71 -15.84 43.26
C ILE A 285 -25.56 -14.57 44.11
N TYR A 286 -26.37 -14.49 45.17
CA TYR A 286 -26.26 -13.48 46.24
C TYR A 286 -25.25 -13.90 47.31
#